data_AF-A0A7G9FHQ6-F1
#
_entry.id   AF-A0A7G9FHQ6-F1
#
_cell.length_a   1.000
_cell.length_b   1.000
_cell.length_c   1.000
_cell.angle_alpha   90.00
_cell.angle_beta   90.00
_cell.angle_gamma   90.00
#
_symmetry.space_group_name_H-M   'P 1'
#
loop_
_entity.id
_entity.type
_entity.pdbx_description
1 polymer ?
#
loop_
_entity_poly.entity_id
_entity_poly.type
_entity_poly.pdbx_seq_one_letter_code
_entity_poly.pdbx_strand_id
1 'polypeptide(L)'
;MRKITVIFILFCIIFVSCSQKQIPFNKKQWMREKNRFYMTDSLIKKLNEDKPKRTEIFDLLGKPKLEGRISDNEVSYWLKSDGFLAMWELYIYFDDNGNFESAEVVYAD
;
A
#
# COMPACT_ATOMS: atom_id res chain seq x y z
N MET A 1 37.29 -12.24 -10.68
CA MET A 1 35.96 -12.72 -11.13
C MET A 1 34.94 -12.81 -9.97
N ARG A 2 35.20 -13.54 -8.88
CA ARG A 2 34.30 -13.63 -7.70
C ARG A 2 33.80 -12.28 -7.13
N LYS A 3 34.66 -11.26 -7.04
CA LYS A 3 34.30 -9.92 -6.53
C LYS A 3 33.32 -9.16 -7.45
N ILE A 4 33.42 -9.35 -8.77
CA ILE A 4 32.56 -8.70 -9.76
C ILE A 4 31.16 -9.34 -9.72
N THR A 5 31.08 -10.66 -9.56
CA THR A 5 29.82 -11.39 -9.44
C THR A 5 29.04 -10.97 -8.19
N VAL A 6 29.72 -10.75 -7.06
CA VAL A 6 29.07 -10.28 -5.81
C VAL A 6 28.55 -8.85 -5.95
N ILE A 7 29.31 -7.95 -6.60
CA ILE A 7 28.87 -6.57 -6.88
C ILE A 7 27.64 -6.55 -7.79
N PHE A 8 27.61 -7.42 -8.82
CA PHE A 8 26.48 -7.52 -9.74
C PHE A 8 25.20 -8.00 -9.04
N ILE A 9 25.31 -9.00 -8.15
CA ILE A 9 24.19 -9.51 -7.35
C ILE A 9 23.68 -8.44 -6.37
N LEU A 10 24.57 -7.71 -5.70
CA LEU A 10 24.21 -6.57 -4.84
C LEU A 10 23.51 -5.45 -5.62
N PHE A 11 23.99 -5.14 -6.83
CA PHE A 11 23.33 -4.19 -7.71
C PHE A 11 21.94 -4.65 -8.14
N CYS A 12 21.75 -5.94 -8.45
CA CYS A 12 20.44 -6.49 -8.79
C CYS A 12 19.44 -6.36 -7.63
N ILE A 13 19.86 -6.58 -6.38
CA ILE A 13 18.98 -6.43 -5.20
C ILE A 13 18.59 -4.96 -5.00
N ILE A 14 19.52 -4.03 -5.16
CA ILE A 14 19.26 -2.59 -5.06
C ILE A 14 18.33 -2.11 -6.20
N PHE A 15 18.52 -2.63 -7.42
CA PHE A 15 17.68 -2.28 -8.57
C PHE A 15 16.25 -2.82 -8.44
N VAL A 16 16.04 -4.01 -7.88
CA VAL A 16 14.70 -4.56 -7.63
C VAL A 16 13.94 -3.75 -6.57
N SER A 17 14.64 -3.23 -5.56
CA SER A 17 14.04 -2.34 -4.55
C SER A 17 13.78 -0.91 -5.05
N CYS A 18 14.52 -0.43 -6.06
CA CYS A 18 14.39 0.93 -6.60
C CYS A 18 13.52 1.05 -7.86
N SER A 19 13.08 -0.06 -8.49
CA SER A 19 12.46 0.01 -9.82
C SER A 19 10.93 0.16 -9.85
N GLN A 20 10.24 0.14 -8.72
CA GLN A 20 8.79 0.33 -8.70
C GLN A 20 8.48 1.83 -8.64
N LYS A 21 8.08 2.40 -9.78
CA LYS A 21 7.75 3.82 -9.93
C LYS A 21 6.54 4.18 -9.05
N GLN A 22 6.81 4.73 -7.88
CA GLN A 22 5.78 5.34 -7.03
C GLN A 22 5.20 6.57 -7.75
N ILE A 23 3.89 6.74 -7.65
CA ILE A 23 3.12 7.85 -8.22
C ILE A 23 2.32 8.55 -7.11
N PRO A 24 2.01 9.85 -7.28
CA PRO A 24 1.16 10.55 -6.33
C PRO A 24 -0.23 9.91 -6.20
N PHE A 25 -0.76 9.88 -4.98
CA PHE A 25 -2.09 9.33 -4.71
C PHE A 25 -3.15 10.09 -5.49
N ASN A 26 -3.98 9.33 -6.21
CA ASN A 26 -5.10 9.86 -6.97
C ASN A 26 -6.38 9.08 -6.64
N LYS A 27 -7.32 9.75 -5.96
CA LYS A 27 -8.61 9.15 -5.57
C LYS A 27 -9.36 8.52 -6.74
N LYS A 28 -9.45 9.20 -7.89
CA LYS A 28 -10.18 8.68 -9.08
C LYS A 28 -9.55 7.39 -9.60
N GLN A 29 -8.22 7.33 -9.62
CA GLN A 29 -7.49 6.13 -10.04
C GLN A 29 -7.62 5.00 -9.01
N TRP A 30 -7.53 5.34 -7.72
CA TRP A 30 -7.73 4.39 -6.63
C TRP A 30 -9.11 3.72 -6.69
N MET A 31 -10.17 4.51 -6.90
CA MET A 31 -11.54 3.99 -7.00
C MET A 31 -11.76 3.11 -8.24
N ARG A 32 -10.95 3.27 -9.28
CA ARG A 32 -10.94 2.38 -10.47
C ARG A 32 -10.14 1.09 -10.26
N GLU A 33 -9.60 0.88 -9.05
CA GLU A 33 -8.79 -0.29 -8.69
C GLU A 33 -7.55 -0.50 -9.58
N LYS A 34 -7.06 0.57 -10.22
CA LYS A 34 -5.97 0.50 -11.18
C LYS A 34 -4.66 0.96 -10.54
N ASN A 35 -3.64 0.10 -10.58
CA ASN A 35 -2.28 0.46 -10.18
C ASN A 35 -2.22 1.04 -8.76
N ARG A 36 -3.02 0.47 -7.84
CA ARG A 36 -3.12 0.94 -6.45
C ARG A 36 -1.80 0.83 -5.70
N PHE A 37 -1.07 -0.25 -5.98
CA PHE A 37 0.24 -0.52 -5.41
C PHE A 37 1.20 0.68 -5.57
N TYR A 38 1.29 1.27 -6.77
CA TYR A 38 2.20 2.39 -7.00
C TYR A 38 1.79 3.71 -6.33
N MET A 39 0.62 3.78 -5.69
CA MET A 39 0.17 4.97 -4.97
C MET A 39 0.40 4.86 -3.45
N THR A 40 0.77 3.68 -2.93
CA THR A 40 0.75 3.38 -1.49
C THR A 40 1.65 4.30 -0.68
N ASP A 41 2.85 4.62 -1.17
CA ASP A 41 3.82 5.39 -0.38
C ASP A 41 3.30 6.81 -0.14
N SER A 42 2.79 7.45 -1.20
CA SER A 42 2.20 8.78 -1.11
C SER A 42 0.89 8.79 -0.31
N LEU A 43 0.11 7.71 -0.37
CA LEU A 43 -1.09 7.55 0.44
C LEU A 43 -0.74 7.41 1.93
N ILE A 44 0.17 6.50 2.29
CA ILE A 44 0.62 6.27 3.67
C ILE A 44 1.23 7.55 4.24
N LYS A 45 2.04 8.27 3.46
CA LYS A 45 2.54 9.59 3.86
C LYS A 45 1.41 10.54 4.20
N LYS A 46 0.40 10.67 3.33
CA LYS A 46 -0.78 11.51 3.56
C LYS A 46 -1.54 11.10 4.83
N LEU A 47 -1.77 9.80 5.05
CA LEU A 47 -2.47 9.31 6.24
C LEU A 47 -1.68 9.61 7.53
N ASN A 48 -0.35 9.48 7.49
CA ASN A 48 0.51 9.81 8.62
C ASN A 48 0.52 11.31 8.96
N GLU A 49 0.45 12.18 7.95
CA GLU A 49 0.41 13.64 8.12
C GLU A 49 -0.96 14.11 8.62
N ASP A 50 -2.04 13.64 7.99
CA ASP A 50 -3.40 14.12 8.27
C ASP A 50 -4.02 13.45 9.51
N LYS A 51 -3.53 12.26 9.91
CA LYS A 51 -4.09 11.42 10.97
C LYS A 51 -5.63 11.32 10.93
N PRO A 52 -6.22 10.93 9.78
CA PRO A 52 -7.66 11.01 9.56
C PRO A 52 -8.44 10.00 10.39
N LYS A 53 -9.74 10.25 10.57
CA LYS A 53 -10.66 9.28 11.16
C LYS A 53 -11.03 8.19 10.16
N ARG A 54 -11.47 7.03 10.66
CA ARG A 54 -11.94 5.90 9.84
C ARG A 54 -12.96 6.29 8.77
N THR A 55 -13.92 7.15 9.10
CA THR A 55 -14.93 7.63 8.15
C THR A 55 -14.31 8.41 7.00
N GLU A 56 -13.32 9.25 7.28
CA GLU A 56 -12.61 10.05 6.27
C GLU A 56 -11.74 9.16 5.38
N ILE A 57 -11.14 8.11 5.95
CA ILE A 57 -10.44 7.08 5.16
C ILE A 57 -11.41 6.36 4.22
N PHE A 58 -12.61 6.01 4.68
CA PHE A 58 -13.62 5.39 3.82
C PHE A 58 -14.14 6.34 2.74
N ASP A 59 -14.28 7.62 3.04
CA ASP A 59 -14.62 8.62 2.03
C ASP A 59 -13.49 8.78 1.01
N LEU A 60 -12.23 8.66 1.43
CA LEU A 60 -11.05 8.78 0.57
C LEU A 60 -10.84 7.54 -0.32
N LEU A 61 -10.92 6.34 0.26
CA LEU A 61 -10.51 5.07 -0.37
C LEU A 61 -11.69 4.20 -0.82
N GLY A 62 -12.91 4.55 -0.42
CA GLY A 62 -14.08 3.69 -0.51
C GLY A 62 -14.08 2.64 0.61
N LYS A 63 -15.25 2.09 0.93
CA LYS A 63 -15.32 0.92 1.82
C LYS A 63 -14.82 -0.32 1.08
N PRO A 64 -13.99 -1.18 1.71
CA PRO A 64 -13.64 -2.48 1.13
C PRO A 64 -14.90 -3.31 0.90
N LYS A 65 -14.92 -4.07 -0.20
CA LYS A 65 -16.09 -4.85 -0.62
C LYS A 65 -16.30 -6.16 0.16
N LEU A 66 -15.29 -6.63 0.91
CA LEU A 66 -15.36 -7.90 1.65
C LEU A 66 -15.39 -7.62 3.15
N GLU A 67 -16.39 -8.17 3.83
CA GLU A 67 -16.63 -8.02 5.27
C GLU A 67 -15.42 -8.48 6.12
N GLY A 68 -14.67 -9.50 5.67
CA GLY A 68 -13.46 -9.97 6.34
C GLY A 68 -12.25 -9.01 6.28
N ARG A 69 -12.37 -7.88 5.58
CA ARG A 69 -11.31 -6.85 5.52
C ARG A 69 -11.62 -5.64 6.38
N ILE A 70 -12.59 -5.77 7.27
CA ILE A 70 -13.06 -4.72 8.17
C ILE A 70 -13.19 -5.37 9.55
N SER A 71 -12.22 -5.14 10.42
CA SER A 71 -12.37 -5.43 11.85
C SER A 71 -12.64 -4.13 12.62
N ASP A 72 -12.79 -4.17 13.94
CA ASP A 72 -13.03 -2.97 14.73
C ASP A 72 -11.88 -1.96 14.58
N ASN A 73 -10.64 -2.46 14.56
CA ASN A 73 -9.41 -1.63 14.56
C ASN A 73 -8.56 -1.78 13.30
N GLU A 74 -9.04 -2.47 12.26
CA GLU A 74 -8.28 -2.71 11.04
C GLU A 74 -9.15 -2.64 9.79
N VAL A 75 -8.54 -2.19 8.69
CA VAL A 75 -9.10 -2.36 7.36
C VAL A 75 -8.02 -2.75 6.34
N SER A 76 -8.33 -3.67 5.43
CA SER A 76 -7.42 -4.06 4.34
C SER A 76 -7.94 -3.77 2.93
N TYR A 77 -7.03 -3.38 2.03
CA TYR A 77 -7.31 -3.08 0.62
C TYR A 77 -6.40 -3.86 -0.31
N TRP A 78 -6.98 -4.49 -1.33
CA TRP A 78 -6.20 -5.10 -2.40
C TRP A 78 -5.51 -4.05 -3.27
N LEU A 79 -4.21 -4.24 -3.44
CA LEU A 79 -3.33 -3.40 -4.23
C LEU A 79 -3.17 -3.94 -5.65
N LYS A 80 -4.30 -4.07 -6.35
CA LYS A 80 -4.30 -4.53 -7.73
C LYS A 80 -3.41 -3.63 -8.60
N SER A 81 -2.52 -4.26 -9.36
CA SER A 81 -1.65 -3.61 -10.33
C SER A 81 -1.50 -4.49 -11.56
N ASP A 82 -1.57 -3.86 -12.74
CA ASP A 82 -1.38 -4.57 -13.99
C ASP A 82 0.10 -5.01 -14.08
N GLY A 83 0.35 -6.31 -14.28
CA GLY A 83 1.70 -6.87 -14.44
C GLY A 83 2.31 -7.54 -13.21
N PHE A 84 1.59 -7.63 -12.08
CA PHE A 84 2.01 -8.45 -10.94
C PHE A 84 1.35 -9.83 -10.98
N LEU A 85 2.14 -10.88 -10.78
CA LEU A 85 1.64 -12.23 -10.46
C LEU A 85 1.29 -12.37 -8.97
N ALA A 86 1.87 -11.50 -8.13
CA ALA A 86 1.71 -11.50 -6.69
C ALA A 86 0.59 -10.57 -6.23
N MET A 87 -0.15 -10.99 -5.21
CA MET A 87 -1.16 -10.17 -4.55
C MET A 87 -0.52 -9.38 -3.40
N TRP A 88 -0.87 -8.10 -3.28
CA TRP A 88 -0.41 -7.23 -2.20
C TRP A 88 -1.63 -6.60 -1.53
N GLU A 89 -1.54 -6.39 -0.23
CA GLU A 89 -2.58 -5.73 0.57
C GLU A 89 -2.02 -4.53 1.31
N LEU A 90 -2.83 -3.47 1.39
CA LEU A 90 -2.61 -2.35 2.30
C LEU A 90 -3.48 -2.57 3.52
N TYR A 91 -2.85 -2.71 4.68
CA TYR A 91 -3.49 -2.70 5.98
C TYR A 91 -3.45 -1.29 6.56
N ILE A 92 -4.56 -0.87 7.17
CA ILE A 92 -4.69 0.39 7.89
C ILE A 92 -5.24 0.06 9.27
N TYR A 93 -4.50 0.49 10.29
CA TYR A 93 -4.82 0.25 11.69
C TYR A 93 -5.38 1.52 12.34
N PHE A 94 -6.35 1.32 13.22
CA PHE A 94 -7.02 2.37 13.97
C PHE A 94 -6.84 2.16 15.47
N ASP A 95 -6.74 3.26 16.22
CA ASP A 95 -6.85 3.23 17.67
C ASP A 95 -8.30 2.93 18.12
N ASP A 96 -8.50 2.73 19.43
CA ASP A 96 -9.82 2.46 20.02
C ASP A 96 -10.84 3.60 19.81
N ASN A 97 -10.39 4.80 19.39
CA ASN A 97 -11.23 5.94 19.08
C ASN A 97 -11.55 6.05 17.57
N GLY A 98 -11.05 5.12 16.75
CA GLY A 98 -11.23 5.12 15.30
C GLY A 98 -10.36 6.13 14.56
N ASN A 99 -9.28 6.62 15.17
CA ASN A 99 -8.28 7.47 14.52
C ASN A 99 -7.22 6.61 13.85
N PHE A 100 -6.66 7.11 12.74
CA PHE A 100 -5.55 6.46 12.07
C PHE A 100 -4.33 6.33 13.00
N GLU A 101 -3.86 5.10 13.19
CA GLU A 101 -2.64 4.80 13.93
C GLU A 101 -1.46 4.61 12.98
N SER A 102 -1.58 3.62 12.09
CA SER A 102 -0.53 3.22 11.15
C SER A 102 -1.09 2.54 9.89
N ALA A 103 -0.22 2.33 8.90
CA ALA A 103 -0.53 1.56 7.71
C ALA A 103 0.70 0.84 7.18
N GLU A 104 0.50 -0.33 6.60
CA GLU A 104 1.56 -1.15 6.03
C GLU A 104 1.11 -1.86 4.76
N VAL A 105 2.09 -2.16 3.90
CA VAL A 105 1.87 -2.95 2.68
C VAL A 105 2.49 -4.33 2.89
N VAL A 106 1.67 -5.36 2.74
CA VAL A 106 2.06 -6.75 2.98
C VAL A 106 1.82 -7.58 1.71
N TYR A 107 2.74 -8.52 1.47
CA TYR A 107 2.57 -9.53 0.44
C TYR A 107 1.49 -10.52 0.86
N ALA A 108 0.48 -10.74 0.01
CA ALA A 108 -0.53 -11.77 0.21
C ALA A 108 -0.25 -12.93 -0.76
N ASP A 109 0.00 -14.10 -0.18
CA ASP A 109 0.20 -15.37 -0.90
C ASP A 109 -1.15 -16.01 -1.28
#